data_AF-A0A976P910-F1
#
_entry.id   AF-A0A976P910-F1
#
_cell.length_a   1.000
_cell.length_b   1.000
_cell.length_c   1.000
_cell.angle_alpha   90.00
_cell.angle_beta   90.00
_cell.angle_gamma   90.00
#
_symmetry.space_group_name_H-M   'P 1'
#
loop_
_entity.id
_entity.type
_entity.pdbx_description
1 polymer ?
#
loop_
_entity_poly.entity_id
_entity_poly.type
_entity_poly.pdbx_seq_one_letter_code
_entity_poly.pdbx_strand_id
1 'polypeptide(L)' 'MTRAVNMNMDMDAAISLCGRLDIHISAIEPLDSGGTRVVLKSSEGAAKLSRSAKAHVIEGPVVRSRLYQARPSISYD' A
#
# COMPACT_ATOMS: atom_id res chain seq x y z
N MET A 1 -4.36 2.77 -13.70
CA MET A 1 -3.68 3.34 -12.51
C MET A 1 -4.01 2.49 -11.30
N THR A 2 -2.99 2.04 -10.55
CA THR A 2 -3.18 1.20 -9.35
C THR A 2 -3.37 2.07 -8.10
N ARG A 3 -4.21 1.61 -7.16
CA ARG A 3 -4.37 2.22 -5.84
C ARG A 3 -3.35 1.70 -4.80
N ALA A 4 -2.47 0.79 -5.20
CA ALA A 4 -1.49 0.15 -4.31
C ALA A 4 -0.08 0.70 -4.53
N VAL A 5 0.61 0.99 -3.44
CA VAL A 5 2.02 1.43 -3.40
C VAL A 5 2.79 0.50 -2.47
N ASN A 6 3.94 0.02 -2.92
CA ASN A 6 4.85 -0.77 -2.09
C ASN A 6 5.93 0.15 -1.55
N MET A 7 6.15 0.14 -0.25
CA MET A 7 6.98 1.09 0.47
C MET A 7 8.08 0.35 1.25
N ASN A 8 9.32 0.80 1.12
CA ASN A 8 10.47 0.35 1.90
C ASN A 8 10.49 1.06 3.28
N MET A 9 9.44 0.81 4.07
CA MET A 9 9.31 1.24 5.46
C MET A 9 8.31 0.33 6.18
N ASP A 10 8.35 0.32 7.50
CA ASP A 10 7.36 -0.40 8.32
C ASP A 10 5.96 0.21 8.23
N MET A 11 4.99 -0.51 8.79
CA MET A 11 3.57 -0.12 8.71
C MET A 11 3.28 1.18 9.47
N ASP A 12 3.91 1.41 10.61
CA ASP A 12 3.67 2.59 11.45
C ASP A 12 4.17 3.86 10.77
N ALA A 13 5.34 3.80 10.15
CA ALA A 13 5.90 4.86 9.32
C ALA A 13 5.01 5.14 8.09
N ALA A 14 4.51 4.10 7.43
CA ALA A 14 3.60 4.22 6.30
C ALA A 14 2.25 4.84 6.69
N ILE A 15 1.66 4.44 7.82
CA ILE A 15 0.42 5.03 8.38
C ILE A 15 0.65 6.50 8.70
N SER A 16 1.74 6.81 9.41
CA SER A 16 2.08 8.18 9.78
C SER A 16 2.27 9.08 8.56
N LEU A 17 2.92 8.57 7.51
CA LEU A 17 3.11 9.29 6.25
C LEU A 17 1.78 9.55 5.53
N CYS A 18 0.90 8.54 5.45
CA CYS A 18 -0.43 8.71 4.84
C CYS A 18 -1.27 9.73 5.62
N GLY A 19 -1.21 9.70 6.95
CA GLY A 19 -1.87 10.69 7.82
C GLY A 19 -1.37 12.11 7.57
N ARG A 20 -0.06 12.33 7.49
CA ARG A 20 0.52 13.65 7.15
C ARG A 20 0.12 14.16 5.77
N LEU A 21 -0.15 13.25 4.83
CA LEU A 21 -0.55 13.59 3.46
C LEU A 21 -2.07 13.68 3.27
N ASP A 22 -2.86 13.45 4.32
CA ASP A 22 -4.32 13.37 4.26
C ASP A 22 -4.80 12.35 3.19
N ILE A 23 -4.22 11.14 3.25
CA ILE A 23 -4.53 10.04 2.32
C ILE A 23 -5.19 8.90 3.09
N HIS A 24 -6.39 8.52 2.66
CA HIS A 24 -7.11 7.40 3.25
C HIS A 24 -6.58 6.04 2.76
N ILE A 25 -6.27 5.16 3.73
CA ILE A 25 -5.84 3.78 3.52
C ILE A 25 -7.06 2.86 3.49
N SER A 26 -7.13 1.96 2.50
CA SER A 26 -8.11 0.88 2.41
C SER A 26 -7.61 -0.42 3.01
N ALA A 27 -6.31 -0.72 2.86
CA ALA A 27 -5.65 -1.87 3.46
C ALA A 27 -4.15 -1.59 3.61
N ILE A 28 -3.55 -2.20 4.62
CA ILE A 28 -2.10 -2.14 4.87
C ILE A 28 -1.63 -3.52 5.31
N GLU A 29 -0.51 -3.97 4.77
CA GLU A 29 0.05 -5.29 5.04
C GLU A 29 1.58 -5.27 4.94
N PRO A 30 2.30 -6.06 5.76
CA PRO A 30 3.74 -6.24 5.59
C PRO A 30 4.04 -7.06 4.34
N LEU A 31 5.18 -6.79 3.72
CA LEU A 31 5.72 -7.60 2.61
C LEU A 31 6.72 -8.63 3.14
N ASP A 32 6.71 -9.84 2.57
CA ASP A 32 7.64 -10.91 2.97
C ASP A 32 9.11 -10.54 2.64
N SER A 33 9.32 -9.71 1.62
CA SER A 33 10.63 -9.15 1.25
C SER A 33 11.11 -8.04 2.20
N GLY A 34 10.31 -7.67 3.20
CA GLY A 34 10.49 -6.46 3.98
C GLY A 34 9.78 -5.25 3.36
N GLY A 35 9.40 -4.30 4.23
CA GLY A 35 8.58 -3.15 3.87
C GLY A 35 7.08 -3.41 3.98
N THR A 36 6.29 -2.53 3.38
CA THR A 36 4.83 -2.46 3.54
C THR A 36 4.14 -2.24 2.20
N ARG A 37 3.05 -2.96 1.95
CA ARG A 37 2.11 -2.63 0.88
C ARG A 37 0.97 -1.81 1.45
N VAL A 38 0.78 -0.62 0.88
CA VAL A 38 -0.31 0.28 1.23
C VAL A 38 -1.29 0.33 0.06
N VAL A 39 -2.53 -0.06 0.32
CA VAL A 39 -3.65 0.06 -0.63
C VAL A 39 -4.48 1.25 -0.19
N LEU A 40 -4.61 2.25 -1.06
CA LEU A 40 -5.29 3.50 -0.75
C LEU A 40 -6.72 3.52 -1.25
N LYS A 41 -7.52 4.49 -0.82
CA LYS A 41 -8.91 4.65 -1.25
C LYS A 41 -9.01 5.05 -2.74
N SER A 42 -8.05 5.82 -3.26
CA SER A 42 -8.07 6.33 -4.63
C SER A 42 -6.71 6.23 -5.34
N SER A 43 -6.75 6.25 -6.68
CA SER A 43 -5.56 6.30 -7.54
C SER A 43 -4.77 7.60 -7.39
N GLU A 44 -5.46 8.71 -7.13
CA GLU A 44 -4.86 10.02 -6.94
C GLU A 44 -4.06 10.05 -5.64
N GLY A 45 -4.58 9.41 -4.59
CA GLY A 45 -3.88 9.19 -3.33
C GLY A 45 -2.61 8.38 -3.54
N ALA A 46 -2.67 7.29 -4.32
CA ALA A 46 -1.49 6.49 -4.65
C ALA A 46 -0.45 7.29 -5.42
N ALA A 47 -0.88 8.07 -6.41
CA ALA A 47 0.03 8.93 -7.15
C ALA A 47 0.68 10.01 -6.25
N LYS A 48 -0.08 10.59 -5.30
CA LYS A 48 0.44 11.55 -4.32
C LYS A 48 1.48 10.89 -3.41
N LEU A 49 1.16 9.73 -2.84
CA LEU A 49 2.07 8.98 -1.97
C LEU A 49 3.38 8.62 -2.69
N SER A 50 3.28 8.05 -3.89
CA SER A 50 4.46 7.65 -4.69
C SER A 50 5.36 8.84 -5.05
N ARG A 51 4.80 10.03 -5.27
CA ARG A 51 5.59 11.25 -5.53
C ARG A 51 6.24 11.79 -4.25
N SER A 52 5.48 11.88 -3.16
CA SER A 52 5.95 12.46 -1.90
C SER A 52 7.04 11.61 -1.22
N ALA A 53 7.05 10.29 -1.42
CA ALA A 53 8.00 9.38 -0.80
C ALA A 53 8.72 8.50 -1.83
N LYS A 54 9.04 9.07 -3.00
CA LYS A 54 9.66 8.33 -4.12
C LYS A 54 10.88 7.51 -3.71
N ALA A 55 11.74 8.03 -2.83
CA ALA A 55 12.94 7.33 -2.34
C ALA A 55 12.63 6.05 -1.54
N HIS A 56 11.39 5.90 -1.07
CA HIS A 56 10.93 4.73 -0.34
C HIS A 56 9.99 3.85 -1.17
N VAL A 57 9.73 4.15 -2.44
CA VAL A 57 8.89 3.27 -3.27
C VAL A 57 9.73 2.07 -3.69
N ILE A 58 9.19 0.86 -3.45
CA ILE A 58 9.76 -0.38 -3.97
C ILE A 58 9.29 -0.53 -5.42
N GLU A 59 10.23 -0.39 -6.35
CA GLU A 59 10.00 -0.67 -7.77
C GLU A 59 10.17 -2.16 -8.06
N GLY A 60 9.37 -2.68 -9.00
CA GLY A 60 9.41 -4.10 -9.40
C GLY A 60 8.43 -5.01 -8.64
N PRO A 61 8.49 -6.32 -8.90
CA PRO A 61 7.59 -7.31 -8.31
C PRO A 61 7.86 -7.48 -6.80
N VAL A 62 6.80 -7.59 -6.00
CA VAL A 62 6.88 -7.88 -4.56
C VAL A 62 6.09 -9.13 -4.22
N VAL A 63 6.57 -9.90 -3.25
CA VAL A 63 5.83 -11.05 -2.69
C VAL A 63 4.98 -10.56 -1.53
N ARG A 64 3.66 -10.71 -1.68
CA ARG A 64 2.68 -10.35 -0.64
C ARG A 64 2.59 -11.48 0.37
N SER A 65 2.48 -11.13 1.64
CA SER A 65 2.28 -12.13 2.68
C SER A 65 0.96 -12.88 2.49
N ARG A 66 1.01 -14.22 2.55
CA ARG A 66 -0.16 -15.10 2.38
C ARG A 66 -1.26 -14.87 3.42
N LEU A 67 -0.93 -14.28 4.56
CA LEU A 67 -1.87 -14.00 5.65
C LEU A 67 -2.82 -12.84 5.34
N TYR A 68 -2.47 -11.98 4.37
CA TYR A 68 -3.26 -10.81 3.96
C TYR A 68 -3.84 -11.02 2.55
N GLN A 69 -4.64 -12.08 2.37
CA GLN A 69 -5.45 -12.20 1.16
C GLN A 69 -6.62 -11.23 1.21
N ALA A 70 -6.89 -10.57 0.08
CA ALA A 70 -8.09 -9.76 -0.07
C ALA A 70 -9.33 -10.64 0.21
N ARG A 71 -10.34 -10.06 0.85
CA ARG A 71 -11.63 -10.71 1.07
C ARG A 71 -12.09 -11.35 -0.25
N PRO A 72 -12.38 -12.67 -0.30
CA PRO A 72 -12.85 -13.28 -1.53
C PRO A 72 -14.07 -12.50 -2.04
N SER A 73 -14.10 -12.21 -3.33
CA SER A 73 -15.31 -11.67 -3.94
C SER A 73 -16.41 -12.71 -3.76
N ILE A 74 -17.47 -12.35 -3.04
CA ILE A 74 -18.70 -13.13 -3.05
C ILE A 74 -19.27 -12.97 -4.46
N SER A 75 -19.17 -14.00 -5.28
CA SER A 75 -19.98 -14.11 -6.48
C SER A 75 -21.43 -14.29 -6.04
N TYR A 76 -22.32 -13.42 -6.49
CA TYR A 76 -23.74 -13.72 -6.50
C TYR A 76 -24.00 -14.38 -7.85
N ASP A 77 -24.25 -15.69 -7.84
CA ASP A 77 -24.74 -16.45 -9.01
C ASP A 77 -26.18 -16.01 -9.37
#